data_AF-A0A0F9GEJ4-F1
#
_entry.id   AF-A0A0F9GEJ4-F1
#
_cell.length_a   1.000
_cell.length_b   1.000
_cell.length_c   1.000
_cell.angle_alpha   90.00
_cell.angle_beta   90.00
_cell.angle_gamma   90.00
#
_symmetry.space_group_name_H-M   'P 1'
#
loop_
_entity.id
_entity.type
_entity.pdbx_description
1 polymer ?
#
loop_
_entity_poly.entity_id
_entity_poly.type
_entity_poly.pdbx_seq_one_letter_code
_entity_poly.pdbx_strand_id
1 'polypeptide(L)'
;MPLLRHGFLRHHKGARLIPRRYAAHFFYSLWFIIFALMVAVRVGPWIFPGHPNAEPVTPAYAAEPRRTPVPTSTPIATPTPTIAPTPVPTPTPAPTTSMVVHLTFYTCEPFCIGDLMANGQPLDEGDVACGYALDTGQRFLFNGVEYTCEDRGAGPHYWVDFWKPTYEIGQAWQAEVGMYGTIRLLPR
;
A
#
# COMPACT_ATOMS: atom_id res chain seq x y z
N MET A 1 15.78 -78.31 57.11
CA MET A 1 17.01 -77.62 57.58
C MET A 1 17.56 -76.78 56.42
N PRO A 2 18.10 -75.58 56.67
CA PRO A 2 17.38 -74.33 56.42
C PRO A 2 18.16 -73.31 55.56
N LEU A 3 17.53 -72.14 55.34
CA LEU A 3 18.12 -70.84 54.94
C LEU A 3 18.60 -70.75 53.47
N LEU A 4 18.57 -69.63 52.76
CA LEU A 4 18.59 -68.23 53.16
C LEU A 4 18.01 -67.35 52.03
N ARG A 5 17.20 -66.36 52.39
CA ARG A 5 16.88 -65.18 51.58
C ARG A 5 18.16 -64.39 51.27
N HIS A 6 18.28 -63.85 50.06
CA HIS A 6 18.77 -62.50 49.69
C HIS A 6 18.61 -62.39 48.16
N GLY A 7 17.89 -61.45 47.54
CA GLY A 7 17.80 -60.03 47.83
C GLY A 7 18.86 -59.29 47.01
N PHE A 8 18.60 -58.98 45.73
CA PHE A 8 19.36 -57.93 45.05
C PHE A 8 18.50 -57.05 44.14
N LEU A 9 18.67 -55.75 44.38
CA LEU A 9 17.83 -54.64 43.99
C LEU A 9 17.81 -54.41 42.46
N ARG A 10 16.60 -54.22 41.92
CA ARG A 10 16.40 -53.60 40.60
C ARG A 10 16.32 -52.08 40.80
N HIS A 11 17.41 -51.38 40.51
CA HIS A 11 17.51 -49.92 40.66
C HIS A 11 16.89 -49.24 39.42
N HIS A 12 15.58 -48.99 39.43
CA HIS A 12 14.96 -48.05 38.48
C HIS A 12 15.20 -46.63 38.99
N LYS A 13 16.10 -45.90 38.32
CA LYS A 13 16.25 -44.45 38.47
C LYS A 13 14.93 -43.80 38.05
N GLY A 14 14.20 -43.26 39.02
CA GLY A 14 13.02 -42.44 38.79
C GLY A 14 13.41 -41.17 38.04
N ALA A 15 13.06 -41.11 36.76
CA ALA A 15 12.90 -39.83 36.08
C ALA A 15 11.74 -39.10 36.79
N ARG A 16 12.07 -38.05 37.55
CA ARG A 16 11.07 -37.10 38.03
C ARG A 16 10.42 -36.47 36.80
N LEU A 17 9.26 -36.98 36.43
CA LEU A 17 8.33 -36.27 35.57
C LEU A 17 8.01 -34.94 36.27
N ILE A 18 8.58 -33.87 35.72
CA ILE A 18 8.13 -32.52 36.00
C ILE A 18 6.64 -32.49 35.61
N PRO A 19 5.73 -32.16 36.53
CA PRO A 19 4.31 -32.17 36.23
C PRO A 19 4.03 -31.17 35.11
N ARG A 20 3.52 -31.71 33.99
CA ARG A 20 3.22 -31.04 32.70
C ARG A 20 2.28 -29.82 32.83
N ARG A 21 1.75 -29.56 34.02
CA ARG A 21 0.83 -28.45 34.33
C ARG A 21 1.54 -27.11 34.58
N TYR A 22 2.86 -27.08 34.81
CA TYR A 22 3.58 -25.82 35.03
C TYR A 22 4.22 -25.22 33.76
N ALA A 23 4.29 -25.97 32.65
CA ALA A 23 4.90 -25.49 31.42
C ALA A 23 4.05 -24.40 30.74
N ALA A 24 2.72 -24.52 30.75
CA ALA A 24 1.84 -23.55 30.10
C ALA A 24 1.88 -22.16 30.78
N HIS A 25 1.94 -22.12 32.11
CA HIS A 25 1.97 -20.84 32.84
C HIS A 25 3.26 -20.04 32.64
N PHE A 26 4.39 -20.71 32.42
CA PHE A 26 5.66 -20.04 32.12
C PHE A 26 5.66 -19.34 30.76
N PHE A 27 5.06 -19.98 29.73
CA PHE A 27 4.97 -19.38 28.39
C PHE A 27 4.03 -18.16 28.38
N TYR A 28 2.89 -18.23 29.07
CA TYR A 28 1.97 -17.09 29.14
C TYR A 28 2.54 -15.89 29.90
N SER A 29 3.31 -16.13 30.98
CA SER A 29 3.91 -15.04 31.77
C SER A 29 5.03 -14.31 31.01
N LEU A 30 5.89 -15.04 30.29
CA LEU A 30 6.97 -14.42 29.52
C LEU A 30 6.42 -13.63 28.31
N TRP A 31 5.38 -14.15 27.65
CA TRP A 31 4.74 -13.48 26.53
C TRP A 31 4.04 -12.17 26.95
N PHE A 32 3.38 -12.15 28.11
CA PHE A 32 2.77 -10.93 28.67
C PHE A 32 3.81 -9.85 29.00
N ILE A 33 4.99 -10.22 29.52
CA ILE A 33 6.06 -9.26 29.83
C ILE A 33 6.63 -8.65 28.54
N ILE A 34 6.85 -9.45 27.49
CA ILE A 34 7.32 -8.95 26.20
C ILE A 34 6.29 -8.02 25.56
N PHE A 35 5.00 -8.39 25.59
CA PHE A 35 3.92 -7.54 25.07
C PHE A 35 3.81 -6.21 25.82
N ALA A 36 3.89 -6.21 27.16
CA ALA A 36 3.87 -4.98 27.96
C ALA A 36 5.07 -4.07 27.68
N LEU A 37 6.27 -4.64 27.46
CA LEU A 37 7.46 -3.87 27.07
C LEU A 37 7.32 -3.25 25.67
N MET A 38 6.72 -3.95 24.71
CA MET A 38 6.50 -3.40 23.37
C MET A 38 5.48 -2.24 23.35
N VAL A 39 4.47 -2.26 24.23
CA VAL A 39 3.51 -1.14 24.37
C VAL A 39 4.16 0.10 25.01
N ALA A 40 5.10 -0.07 25.94
CA ALA A 40 5.75 1.05 26.62
C ALA A 40 6.71 1.86 25.74
N VAL A 41 7.23 1.28 24.64
CA VAL A 41 8.20 1.95 23.74
C VAL A 41 7.51 2.89 22.72
N ARG A 42 6.18 2.82 22.55
CA ARG A 42 5.46 3.64 21.54
C ARG A 42 4.88 4.97 22.06
N VAL A 43 5.07 5.30 23.33
CA VAL A 43 4.59 6.58 23.91
C VAL A 43 5.78 7.49 24.20
N GLY A 44 6.51 7.88 23.15
CA GLY A 44 7.54 8.91 23.21
C GLY A 44 6.93 10.33 23.24
N PRO A 45 7.56 11.31 23.91
CA PRO A 45 6.97 12.63 24.14
C PRO A 45 6.96 13.49 22.87
N TRP A 46 5.78 13.98 22.53
CA TRP A 46 5.50 15.04 21.56
C TRP A 46 6.11 16.38 22.02
N ILE A 47 7.23 16.82 21.43
CA ILE A 47 7.64 18.23 21.47
C ILE A 47 8.39 18.58 20.17
N PHE A 48 7.71 19.21 19.20
CA PHE A 48 8.32 20.24 18.36
C PHE A 48 7.30 21.36 18.08
N PRO A 49 7.60 22.61 18.48
CA PRO A 49 6.79 23.78 18.20
C PRO A 49 7.14 24.41 16.84
N GLY A 50 6.12 24.75 16.07
CA GLY A 50 6.00 25.97 15.26
C GLY A 50 7.00 26.20 14.11
N HIS A 51 6.49 26.15 12.87
CA HIS A 51 6.98 27.03 11.81
C HIS A 51 5.85 27.96 11.37
N PRO A 52 5.99 29.29 11.56
CA PRO A 52 4.96 30.25 11.17
C PRO A 52 4.90 30.42 9.65
N ASN A 53 3.67 30.68 9.21
CA ASN A 53 3.24 30.93 7.85
C ASN A 53 4.17 31.85 7.06
N ALA A 54 4.68 31.37 5.93
CA ALA A 54 5.11 32.22 4.83
C ALA A 54 3.89 32.51 3.95
N GLU A 55 3.32 33.68 4.15
CA GLU A 55 2.27 34.27 3.33
C GLU A 55 2.84 34.66 1.95
N PRO A 56 2.35 34.14 0.82
CA PRO A 56 2.76 34.64 -0.48
C PRO A 56 2.06 35.98 -0.76
N VAL A 57 2.84 37.05 -0.67
CA VAL A 57 2.49 38.40 -1.13
C VAL A 57 2.08 38.33 -2.61
N THR A 58 0.81 38.62 -2.89
CA THR A 58 0.32 38.83 -4.26
C THR A 58 0.19 40.34 -4.50
N PRO A 59 1.01 40.96 -5.37
CA PRO A 59 0.82 42.37 -5.69
C PRO A 59 -0.40 42.54 -6.60
N ALA A 60 -1.39 43.29 -6.10
CA ALA A 60 -2.50 43.80 -6.88
C ALA A 60 -1.97 44.81 -7.91
N TYR A 61 -1.89 44.39 -9.18
CA TYR A 61 -1.60 45.31 -10.28
C TYR A 61 -2.86 46.08 -10.63
N ALA A 62 -2.80 47.39 -10.39
CA ALA A 62 -3.78 48.38 -10.80
C ALA A 62 -3.93 48.39 -12.33
N ALA A 63 -5.17 48.30 -12.81
CA ALA A 63 -5.51 48.53 -14.20
C ALA A 63 -5.73 50.04 -14.44
N GLU A 64 -4.98 50.61 -15.39
CA GLU A 64 -5.02 52.02 -15.80
C GLU A 64 -5.24 52.11 -17.34
N PRO A 65 -5.86 53.19 -17.89
CA PRO A 65 -7.05 53.09 -18.71
C PRO A 65 -6.77 52.77 -20.19
N ARG A 66 -7.76 52.10 -20.78
CA ARG A 66 -7.87 51.77 -22.20
C ARG A 66 -7.89 53.04 -23.07
N ARG A 67 -6.81 53.34 -23.80
CA ARG A 67 -6.86 54.20 -24.98
C ARG A 67 -7.12 53.36 -26.22
N THR A 68 -8.13 53.76 -26.98
CA THR A 68 -8.51 53.17 -28.27
C THR A 68 -7.65 53.77 -29.38
N PRO A 69 -6.81 52.99 -30.08
CA PRO A 69 -6.31 53.39 -31.39
C PRO A 69 -7.28 52.99 -32.51
N VAL A 70 -7.44 53.94 -33.43
CA VAL A 70 -8.20 53.89 -34.68
C VAL A 70 -7.68 52.78 -35.61
N PRO A 71 -8.54 52.02 -36.31
CA PRO A 71 -8.07 51.04 -37.29
C PRO A 71 -7.59 51.74 -38.57
N THR A 72 -6.30 51.61 -38.86
CA THR A 72 -5.73 51.86 -40.19
C THR A 72 -5.91 50.60 -41.04
N SER A 73 -6.58 50.75 -42.18
CA SER A 73 -6.80 49.69 -43.17
C SER A 73 -5.48 49.12 -43.68
N THR A 74 -5.19 47.87 -43.33
CA THR A 74 -4.03 47.11 -43.82
C THR A 74 -4.41 46.44 -45.16
N PRO A 75 -3.55 46.45 -46.19
CA PRO A 75 -3.83 45.78 -47.45
C PRO A 75 -3.94 44.25 -47.25
N ILE A 76 -4.96 43.66 -47.86
CA ILE A 76 -5.19 42.22 -47.91
C ILE A 76 -3.99 41.55 -48.60
N ALA A 77 -3.27 40.72 -47.85
CA ALA A 77 -2.31 39.79 -48.40
C ALA A 77 -3.05 38.57 -48.95
N THR A 78 -2.79 38.25 -50.21
CA THR A 78 -3.29 37.07 -50.92
C THR A 78 -2.92 35.80 -50.14
N PRO A 79 -3.87 34.89 -49.84
CA PRO A 79 -3.57 33.68 -49.09
C PRO A 79 -2.66 32.76 -49.90
N THR A 80 -1.50 32.42 -49.33
CA THR A 80 -0.64 31.34 -49.83
C THR A 80 -1.38 30.00 -49.64
N PRO A 81 -1.39 29.09 -50.63
CA PRO A 81 -2.03 27.79 -50.47
C PRO A 81 -1.39 27.05 -49.28
N THR A 82 -2.20 26.77 -48.26
CA THR A 82 -1.80 25.98 -47.09
C THR A 82 -1.74 24.52 -47.53
N ILE A 83 -0.56 23.91 -47.51
CA ILE A 83 -0.41 22.47 -47.74
C ILE A 83 -1.10 21.75 -46.59
N ALA A 84 -2.06 20.87 -46.91
CA ALA A 84 -2.76 20.06 -45.93
C ALA A 84 -1.74 19.21 -45.15
N PRO A 85 -1.85 19.15 -43.80
CA PRO A 85 -0.96 18.32 -43.01
C PRO A 85 -1.14 16.85 -43.39
N THR A 86 -0.02 16.16 -43.62
CA THR A 86 0.01 14.71 -43.79
C THR A 86 -0.63 14.04 -42.56
N PRO A 87 -1.54 13.06 -42.74
CA PRO A 87 -2.12 12.37 -41.59
C PRO A 87 -1.03 11.67 -40.79
N VAL A 88 -0.94 12.01 -39.50
CA VAL A 88 -0.06 11.30 -38.56
C VAL A 88 -0.63 9.89 -38.40
N PRO A 89 0.18 8.82 -38.55
CA PRO A 89 -0.29 7.46 -38.35
C PRO A 89 -0.84 7.32 -36.92
N THR A 90 -2.06 6.80 -36.81
CA THR A 90 -2.65 6.47 -35.51
C THR A 90 -1.81 5.35 -34.88
N PRO A 91 -1.35 5.51 -33.62
CA PRO A 91 -0.59 4.45 -32.97
C PRO A 91 -1.44 3.19 -32.85
N THR A 92 -0.87 2.05 -33.24
CA THR A 92 -1.51 0.75 -33.03
C THR A 92 -1.49 0.46 -31.52
N PRO A 93 -2.63 0.10 -30.90
CA PRO A 93 -2.66 -0.20 -29.47
C PRO A 93 -1.74 -1.37 -29.14
N ALA A 94 -0.91 -1.22 -28.11
CA ALA A 94 -0.03 -2.28 -27.64
C ALA A 94 -0.86 -3.47 -27.11
N PRO A 95 -0.38 -4.71 -27.30
CA PRO A 95 -1.07 -5.89 -26.78
C PRO A 95 -1.20 -5.78 -25.26
N THR A 96 -2.45 -5.83 -24.79
CA THR A 96 -2.76 -5.72 -23.37
C THR A 96 -2.98 -7.12 -22.81
N THR A 97 -2.27 -7.49 -21.74
CA THR A 97 -2.38 -8.82 -21.11
C THR A 97 -3.37 -8.76 -19.95
N SER A 98 -4.26 -9.74 -19.84
CA SER A 98 -5.20 -9.85 -18.71
C SER A 98 -4.86 -11.05 -17.84
N MET A 99 -5.12 -10.93 -16.53
CA MET A 99 -4.89 -12.01 -15.58
C MET A 99 -5.87 -11.96 -14.41
N VAL A 100 -6.13 -13.12 -13.80
CA VAL A 100 -6.95 -13.23 -12.59
C VAL A 100 -6.07 -13.10 -11.36
N VAL A 101 -6.50 -12.31 -10.39
CA VAL A 101 -5.80 -12.08 -9.12
C VAL A 101 -6.75 -12.27 -7.95
N HIS A 102 -6.20 -12.62 -6.79
CA HIS A 102 -6.88 -12.44 -5.51
C HIS A 102 -7.00 -10.95 -5.19
N LEU A 103 -8.18 -10.54 -4.72
CA LEU A 103 -8.46 -9.16 -4.30
C LEU A 103 -8.65 -9.14 -2.78
N THR A 104 -7.92 -8.26 -2.11
CA THR A 104 -8.17 -7.91 -0.71
C THR A 104 -8.15 -6.40 -0.53
N PHE A 105 -8.41 -5.95 0.69
CA PHE A 105 -8.11 -4.59 1.10
C PHE A 105 -7.37 -4.60 2.42
N TYR A 106 -6.62 -3.51 2.66
CA TYR A 106 -6.01 -3.19 3.95
C TYR A 106 -6.36 -1.76 4.33
N THR A 107 -6.17 -1.43 5.60
CA THR A 107 -6.52 -0.13 6.17
C THR A 107 -5.35 0.43 6.96
N CYS A 108 -5.51 1.66 7.46
CA CYS A 108 -4.62 2.21 8.49
C CYS A 108 -4.54 1.25 9.68
N GLU A 109 -3.32 1.07 10.17
CA GLU A 109 -2.81 0.00 11.03
C GLU A 109 -2.73 -1.40 10.37
N PRO A 110 -1.51 -1.92 10.09
CA PRO A 110 -0.20 -1.39 10.50
C PRO A 110 0.36 -0.26 9.60
N PHE A 111 -0.23 0.02 8.44
CA PHE A 111 0.28 0.99 7.45
C PHE A 111 -0.77 2.06 7.14
N CYS A 112 -0.47 3.31 7.49
CA CYS A 112 -1.34 4.47 7.36
C CYS A 112 -0.81 5.45 6.32
N ILE A 113 -1.65 6.41 5.92
CA ILE A 113 -1.24 7.51 5.03
C ILE A 113 0.03 8.17 5.57
N GLY A 114 1.02 8.33 4.69
CA GLY A 114 2.33 8.89 5.02
C GLY A 114 3.39 7.86 5.39
N ASP A 115 3.03 6.60 5.71
CA ASP A 115 4.01 5.54 5.88
C ASP A 115 4.67 5.18 4.56
N LEU A 116 5.95 4.77 4.59
CA LEU A 116 6.68 4.44 3.37
C LEU A 116 6.24 3.09 2.82
N MET A 117 5.85 3.09 1.55
CA MET A 117 5.61 1.90 0.74
C MET A 117 6.93 1.27 0.27
N ALA A 118 6.85 0.08 -0.34
CA ALA A 118 8.00 -0.63 -0.90
C ALA A 118 8.73 0.13 -2.02
N ASN A 119 8.08 1.04 -2.74
CA ASN A 119 8.71 1.94 -3.71
C ASN A 119 9.45 3.13 -3.07
N GLY A 120 9.36 3.30 -1.74
CA GLY A 120 9.96 4.40 -0.98
C GLY A 120 9.16 5.70 -0.99
N GLN A 121 7.96 5.74 -1.59
CA GLN A 121 7.04 6.87 -1.52
C GLN A 121 6.09 6.73 -0.32
N PRO A 122 5.56 7.84 0.21
CA PRO A 122 4.51 7.81 1.22
C PRO A 122 3.22 7.22 0.64
N LEU A 123 2.54 6.37 1.42
CA LEU A 123 1.22 5.83 1.11
C LEU A 123 0.18 6.95 1.03
N ASP A 124 -0.66 6.91 -0.01
CA ASP A 124 -1.79 7.80 -0.23
C ASP A 124 -3.09 7.01 -0.53
N GLU A 125 -4.21 7.72 -0.58
CA GLU A 125 -5.50 7.13 -0.89
C GLU A 125 -5.56 6.57 -2.32
N GLY A 126 -5.96 5.31 -2.44
CA GLY A 126 -6.08 4.63 -3.73
C GLY A 126 -4.84 3.83 -4.13
N ASP A 127 -3.76 3.91 -3.36
CA ASP A 127 -2.60 3.05 -3.54
C ASP A 127 -2.92 1.56 -3.32
N VAL A 128 -2.13 0.71 -3.97
CA VAL A 128 -2.31 -0.73 -3.95
C VAL A 128 -1.00 -1.44 -3.65
N ALA A 129 -1.06 -2.45 -2.78
CA ALA A 129 0.02 -3.39 -2.57
C ALA A 129 -0.17 -4.61 -3.46
N CYS A 130 0.90 -5.08 -4.09
CA CYS A 130 0.82 -6.15 -5.07
C CYS A 130 1.68 -7.36 -4.71
N GLY A 131 1.15 -8.54 -5.03
CA GLY A 131 1.90 -9.80 -5.01
C GLY A 131 3.02 -9.84 -6.05
N TYR A 132 3.90 -10.82 -5.91
CA TYR A 132 5.15 -10.90 -6.71
C TYR A 132 4.97 -11.24 -8.20
N ALA A 133 3.75 -11.49 -8.66
CA ALA A 133 3.47 -11.62 -10.10
C ALA A 133 3.49 -10.28 -10.85
N LEU A 134 3.37 -9.17 -10.13
CA LEU A 134 3.35 -7.81 -10.68
C LEU A 134 4.63 -7.10 -10.24
N ASP A 135 5.37 -6.48 -11.14
CA ASP A 135 6.55 -5.67 -10.78
C ASP A 135 6.14 -4.38 -10.05
N THR A 136 7.04 -3.80 -9.26
CA THR A 136 6.76 -2.50 -8.61
C THR A 136 6.74 -1.45 -9.72
N GLY A 137 5.74 -0.56 -9.71
CA GLY A 137 5.44 0.35 -10.81
C GLY A 137 4.62 -0.28 -11.95
N GLN A 138 4.20 -1.55 -11.84
CA GLN A 138 3.30 -2.15 -12.83
C GLN A 138 1.94 -1.46 -12.79
N ARG A 139 1.58 -0.81 -13.89
CA ARG A 139 0.26 -0.20 -14.10
C ARG A 139 -0.74 -1.24 -14.57
N PHE A 140 -1.98 -1.17 -14.09
CA PHE A 140 -3.04 -2.05 -14.52
C PHE A 140 -4.41 -1.38 -14.41
N LEU A 141 -5.37 -1.89 -15.17
CA LEU A 141 -6.77 -1.50 -15.06
C LEU A 141 -7.55 -2.57 -14.30
N PHE A 142 -8.38 -2.12 -13.37
CA PHE A 142 -9.37 -2.93 -12.67
C PHE A 142 -10.70 -2.17 -12.66
N ASN A 143 -11.76 -2.80 -13.17
CA ASN A 143 -13.08 -2.16 -13.37
C ASN A 143 -13.02 -0.80 -14.10
N GLY A 144 -12.06 -0.65 -15.03
CA GLY A 144 -11.86 0.58 -15.81
C GLY A 144 -11.09 1.69 -15.09
N VAL A 145 -10.71 1.49 -13.83
CA VAL A 145 -9.86 2.41 -13.06
C VAL A 145 -8.41 1.95 -13.13
N GLU A 146 -7.50 2.89 -13.33
CA GLU A 146 -6.07 2.63 -13.38
C GLU A 146 -5.45 2.65 -11.99
N TYR A 147 -4.59 1.68 -11.74
CA TYR A 147 -3.82 1.55 -10.50
C TYR A 147 -2.36 1.26 -10.85
N THR A 148 -1.46 1.57 -9.92
CA THR A 148 -0.04 1.23 -10.01
C THR A 148 0.37 0.44 -8.79
N CYS A 149 1.09 -0.67 -8.99
CA CYS A 149 1.66 -1.45 -7.91
C CYS A 149 2.81 -0.71 -7.22
N GLU A 150 2.49 0.15 -6.26
CA GLU A 150 3.48 0.97 -5.55
C GLU A 150 3.99 0.31 -4.27
N ASP A 151 3.27 -0.69 -3.74
CA ASP A 151 3.65 -1.38 -2.50
C ASP A 151 3.71 -2.91 -2.63
N ARG A 152 4.25 -3.57 -1.58
CA ARG A 152 4.41 -5.03 -1.46
C ARG A 152 3.80 -5.56 -0.18
N GLY A 153 2.79 -6.41 -0.34
CA GLY A 153 2.26 -7.17 0.77
C GLY A 153 2.64 -8.65 0.72
N ALA A 154 2.38 -9.34 1.83
CA ALA A 154 2.75 -10.74 2.05
C ALA A 154 1.69 -11.76 1.57
N GLY A 155 0.78 -11.35 0.70
CA GLY A 155 -0.26 -12.21 0.16
C GLY A 155 0.21 -13.23 -0.90
N PRO A 156 -0.72 -13.90 -1.59
CA PRO A 156 -0.42 -14.84 -2.66
C PRO A 156 0.39 -14.23 -3.82
N HIS A 157 0.95 -15.08 -4.70
CA HIS A 157 1.74 -14.61 -5.84
C HIS A 157 0.94 -13.70 -6.80
N TYR A 158 -0.30 -14.09 -7.12
CA TYR A 158 -1.23 -13.33 -7.96
C TYR A 158 -2.27 -12.62 -7.09
N TRP A 159 -1.95 -11.43 -6.60
CA TRP A 159 -2.71 -10.75 -5.56
C TRP A 159 -2.58 -9.23 -5.66
N VAL A 160 -3.66 -8.52 -5.34
CA VAL A 160 -3.74 -7.06 -5.24
C VAL A 160 -4.52 -6.72 -3.97
N ASP A 161 -3.93 -5.86 -3.15
CA ASP A 161 -4.48 -5.36 -1.89
C ASP A 161 -4.74 -3.86 -2.02
N PHE A 162 -5.99 -3.43 -1.90
CA PHE A 162 -6.37 -2.03 -2.10
C PHE A 162 -6.39 -1.31 -0.76
N TRP A 163 -5.68 -0.19 -0.65
CA TRP A 163 -5.78 0.63 0.56
C TRP A 163 -7.19 1.24 0.68
N LYS A 164 -7.71 1.22 1.90
CA LYS A 164 -9.00 1.82 2.25
C LYS A 164 -8.89 2.63 3.55
N PRO A 165 -9.59 3.77 3.66
CA PRO A 165 -9.48 4.64 4.82
C PRO A 165 -10.02 4.01 6.11
N THR A 166 -11.05 3.16 6.03
CA THR A 166 -11.59 2.41 7.17
C THR A 166 -11.96 0.98 6.80
N TYR A 167 -12.09 0.12 7.81
CA TYR A 167 -12.45 -1.28 7.62
C TYR A 167 -13.85 -1.43 7.04
N GLU A 168 -14.79 -0.59 7.47
CA GLU A 168 -16.17 -0.59 6.98
C GLU A 168 -16.24 -0.27 5.48
N ILE A 169 -15.47 0.72 5.03
CA ILE A 169 -15.38 1.09 3.61
C ILE A 169 -14.75 -0.06 2.81
N GLY A 170 -13.70 -0.68 3.36
CA GLY A 170 -13.06 -1.82 2.71
C GLY A 170 -13.94 -3.06 2.63
N GLN A 171 -14.70 -3.37 3.67
CA GLN A 171 -15.67 -4.48 3.66
C GLN A 171 -16.77 -4.24 2.63
N ALA A 172 -17.32 -3.02 2.55
CA ALA A 172 -18.31 -2.67 1.53
C ALA A 172 -17.76 -2.84 0.11
N TRP A 173 -16.53 -2.35 -0.12
CA TRP A 173 -15.83 -2.53 -1.39
C TRP A 173 -15.59 -4.02 -1.71
N GLN A 174 -15.12 -4.81 -0.74
CA GLN A 174 -14.85 -6.24 -0.94
C GLN A 174 -16.14 -7.01 -1.27
N ALA A 175 -17.25 -6.66 -0.65
CA ALA A 175 -18.56 -7.25 -0.93
C ALA A 175 -19.05 -6.94 -2.36
N GLU A 176 -18.69 -5.77 -2.89
CA GLU A 176 -19.03 -5.36 -4.26
C GLU A 176 -18.16 -6.11 -5.30
N VAL A 177 -16.85 -6.19 -5.08
CA VAL A 177 -15.92 -6.72 -6.10
C VAL A 177 -15.63 -8.21 -5.99
N GLY A 178 -15.93 -8.83 -4.85
CA GLY A 178 -15.62 -10.24 -4.56
C GLY A 178 -14.14 -10.48 -4.23
N MET A 179 -13.76 -11.74 -3.99
CA MET A 179 -12.39 -12.12 -3.56
C MET A 179 -11.40 -12.31 -4.73
N TYR A 180 -11.90 -12.24 -5.97
CA TYR A 180 -11.12 -12.46 -7.18
C TYR A 180 -11.58 -11.52 -8.27
N GLY A 181 -10.66 -11.04 -9.09
CA GLY A 181 -10.96 -10.16 -10.22
C GLY A 181 -10.00 -10.36 -11.37
N THR A 182 -10.42 -9.91 -12.56
CA THR A 182 -9.54 -9.83 -13.72
C THR A 182 -8.97 -8.42 -13.82
N ILE A 183 -7.65 -8.31 -13.81
CA ILE A 183 -6.95 -7.06 -14.11
C ILE A 183 -6.40 -7.09 -15.53
N ARG A 184 -6.22 -5.91 -16.11
CA ARG A 184 -5.63 -5.73 -17.43
C ARG A 184 -4.34 -4.93 -17.32
N LEU A 185 -3.21 -5.58 -17.55
CA LEU A 185 -1.88 -5.01 -17.42
C LEU A 185 -1.64 -3.96 -18.51
N LEU A 186 -1.24 -2.77 -18.09
CA LEU A 186 -0.84 -1.72 -19.02
C LEU A 186 0.65 -1.86 -19.35
N PRO A 187 1.06 -1.43 -20.56
CA PRO A 187 2.48 -1.30 -20.88
C PRO A 187 3.17 -0.39 -19.87
N ARG A 188 4.40 -0.77 -19.48
CA ARG A 188 5.29 0.07 -18.69
C ARG A 188 5.83 1.23 -19.52
#